data_AF-A0A945M7P8-F1
#
_entry.id   AF-A0A945M7P8-F1
#
_cell.length_a   1.000
_cell.length_b   1.000
_cell.length_c   1.000
_cell.angle_alpha   90.00
_cell.angle_beta   90.00
_cell.angle_gamma   90.00
#
_symmetry.space_group_name_H-M   'P 1'
#
loop_
_entity.id
_entity.type
_entity.pdbx_description
1 polymer ?
#
loop_
_entity_poly.entity_id
_entity_poly.type
_entity_poly.pdbx_seq_one_letter_code
_entity_poly.pdbx_strand_id
1 'polypeptide(L)'
;MSDNAKKYRIAVIAGDGIGTEVVPEGIRTCEAAGRRFGIEFDWTSLDWSCARYRETGRMMPEDAIEQLKAFDAIFLGAVGLPGIPDHVSLWGLLIPIRRAMRQYANVRPVKLLPGVRSPLADRTPEDIDFVVVRENNEGEYSEIGGRLYVGTEEEMVVQESIFTRKGVDRILRYAFELAQTRPAKHVTSATKSNGIIHTMPYWDERFAAMAAHYPDIATDQYHIDILTAHFVQHPDWFDV
;
A
#
# COMPACT_ATOMS: atom_id res chain seq x y z
N MET A 1 -8.05 28.09 -28.50
CA MET A 1 -8.59 26.90 -27.81
C MET A 1 -7.76 25.74 -28.32
N SER A 2 -6.79 25.28 -27.54
CA SER A 2 -5.87 24.23 -28.02
C SER A 2 -6.58 22.88 -27.95
N ASP A 3 -6.83 22.33 -29.14
CA ASP A 3 -7.20 20.94 -29.37
C ASP A 3 -6.24 19.99 -28.65
N ASN A 4 -6.82 18.92 -28.09
CA ASN A 4 -6.18 17.77 -27.47
C ASN A 4 -5.87 17.87 -25.96
N ALA A 5 -6.89 18.14 -25.14
CA ALA A 5 -6.83 17.83 -23.71
C ALA A 5 -6.60 16.31 -23.54
N LYS A 6 -5.59 15.91 -22.75
CA LYS A 6 -5.31 14.50 -22.51
C LYS A 6 -6.42 13.94 -21.62
N LYS A 7 -7.17 12.98 -22.15
CA LYS A 7 -8.27 12.30 -21.45
C LYS A 7 -7.78 11.00 -20.81
N TYR A 8 -8.09 10.80 -19.52
CA TYR A 8 -7.79 9.56 -18.79
C TYR A 8 -9.08 8.89 -18.32
N ARG A 9 -9.19 7.59 -18.53
CA ARG A 9 -10.30 6.76 -18.03
C ARG A 9 -9.97 6.25 -16.65
N ILE A 10 -10.80 6.58 -15.67
CA ILE A 10 -10.56 6.25 -14.27
C ILE A 10 -11.71 5.39 -13.74
N ALA A 11 -11.39 4.20 -13.26
CA ALA A 11 -12.32 3.37 -12.51
C ALA A 11 -12.45 3.91 -11.09
N VAL A 12 -13.66 4.24 -10.66
CA VAL A 12 -13.94 4.76 -9.32
C VAL A 12 -14.59 3.66 -8.49
N ILE A 13 -13.92 3.25 -7.41
CA ILE A 13 -14.43 2.28 -6.44
C ILE A 13 -14.56 3.01 -5.10
N ALA A 14 -15.71 3.65 -4.86
CA ALA A 14 -15.93 4.36 -3.59
C ALA A 14 -15.88 3.39 -2.38
N GLY A 15 -16.40 2.18 -2.58
CA GLY A 15 -16.43 1.12 -1.58
C GLY A 15 -17.40 1.43 -0.44
N ASP A 16 -16.93 1.37 0.79
CA ASP A 16 -17.74 1.32 2.01
C ASP A 16 -17.43 2.47 2.98
N GLY A 17 -18.37 2.74 3.90
CA GLY A 17 -18.21 3.72 4.98
C GLY A 17 -17.84 5.11 4.45
N ILE A 18 -16.82 5.74 5.05
CA ILE A 18 -16.34 7.07 4.64
C ILE A 18 -15.86 7.13 3.18
N GLY A 19 -15.60 5.99 2.54
CA GLY A 19 -15.20 5.94 1.13
C GLY A 19 -16.21 6.65 0.21
N THR A 20 -17.51 6.52 0.51
CA THR A 20 -18.58 7.18 -0.24
C THR A 20 -18.68 8.68 0.01
N GLU A 21 -18.11 9.16 1.12
CA GLU A 21 -18.07 10.58 1.49
C GLU A 21 -16.82 11.27 0.91
N VAL A 22 -15.65 10.63 0.98
CA VAL A 22 -14.37 11.28 0.61
C VAL A 22 -14.04 11.20 -0.87
N VAL A 23 -14.46 10.14 -1.57
CA VAL A 23 -14.17 9.97 -3.01
C VAL A 23 -14.79 11.08 -3.87
N PRO A 24 -16.06 11.50 -3.67
CA PRO A 24 -16.62 12.64 -4.40
C PRO A 24 -15.81 13.94 -4.24
N GLU A 25 -15.29 14.22 -3.05
CA GLU A 25 -14.47 15.42 -2.80
C GLU A 25 -13.08 15.32 -3.46
N GLY A 26 -12.51 14.12 -3.50
CA GLY A 26 -11.32 13.83 -4.30
C GLY A 26 -11.54 14.11 -5.79
N ILE A 27 -12.64 13.61 -6.35
CA ILE A 27 -13.03 13.85 -7.75
C ILE A 27 -13.19 15.34 -8.03
N ARG A 28 -13.93 16.09 -7.19
CA ARG A 28 -14.09 17.55 -7.34
C ARG A 28 -12.75 18.27 -7.39
N THR A 29 -11.80 17.86 -6.56
CA THR A 29 -10.44 18.43 -6.52
C THR A 29 -9.68 18.11 -7.81
N CYS A 30 -9.72 16.86 -8.28
CA CYS A 30 -9.13 16.44 -9.54
C CYS A 30 -9.71 17.20 -10.74
N GLU A 31 -11.03 17.38 -10.81
CA GLU A 31 -11.68 18.14 -11.88
C GLU A 31 -11.29 19.62 -11.88
N ALA A 32 -11.18 20.23 -10.69
CA ALA A 32 -10.73 21.61 -10.58
C ALA A 32 -9.28 21.77 -11.10
N ALA A 33 -8.39 20.84 -10.74
CA ALA A 33 -7.04 20.79 -11.30
C ALA A 33 -7.07 20.52 -12.82
N GLY A 34 -7.90 19.59 -13.28
CA GLY A 34 -8.05 19.24 -14.69
C GLY A 34 -8.42 20.44 -15.56
N ARG A 35 -9.42 21.23 -15.13
CA ARG A 35 -9.80 22.49 -15.78
C ARG A 35 -8.65 23.49 -15.85
N ARG A 36 -7.82 23.56 -14.81
CA ARG A 36 -6.69 24.51 -14.74
C ARG A 36 -5.50 24.10 -15.60
N PHE A 37 -5.28 22.79 -15.78
CA PHE A 37 -4.08 22.24 -16.43
C PHE A 37 -4.36 21.53 -17.77
N GLY A 38 -5.62 21.54 -18.25
CA GLY A 38 -5.97 20.94 -19.55
C GLY A 38 -5.99 19.42 -19.53
N ILE A 39 -6.42 18.81 -18.42
CA ILE A 39 -6.58 17.36 -18.26
C ILE A 39 -8.07 17.05 -18.13
N GLU A 40 -8.53 16.07 -18.91
CA GLU A 40 -9.90 15.55 -18.81
C GLU A 40 -9.89 14.19 -18.12
N PHE A 41 -10.88 13.97 -17.25
CA PHE A 41 -11.08 12.70 -16.57
C PHE A 41 -12.42 12.11 -16.97
N ASP A 42 -12.40 10.84 -17.35
CA ASP A 42 -13.59 10.03 -17.66
C ASP A 42 -13.82 9.06 -16.50
N TRP A 43 -14.71 9.44 -15.59
CA TRP A 43 -14.97 8.68 -14.37
C TRP A 43 -16.01 7.60 -14.62
N THR A 44 -15.68 6.35 -14.33
CA THR A 44 -16.65 5.25 -14.32
C THR A 44 -16.78 4.70 -12.91
N SER A 45 -17.92 4.95 -12.27
CA SER A 45 -18.23 4.42 -10.95
C SER A 45 -18.58 2.93 -11.01
N LEU A 46 -17.94 2.15 -10.15
CA LEU A 46 -18.16 0.73 -9.95
C LEU A 46 -18.78 0.52 -8.58
N ASP A 47 -19.86 -0.26 -8.50
CA ASP A 47 -20.64 -0.52 -7.28
C ASP A 47 -19.99 -1.54 -6.32
N TRP A 48 -18.70 -1.83 -6.50
CA TRP A 48 -17.99 -2.89 -5.80
C TRP A 48 -17.77 -2.52 -4.33
N SER A 49 -18.39 -3.28 -3.43
CA SER A 49 -18.59 -2.90 -2.03
C SER A 49 -19.12 -4.07 -1.18
N CYS A 50 -19.17 -3.86 0.13
CA CYS A 50 -19.88 -4.74 1.08
C CYS A 50 -21.40 -4.76 0.81
N ALA A 51 -21.98 -3.67 0.30
CA ALA A 51 -23.40 -3.63 -0.08
C ALA A 51 -23.68 -4.62 -1.24
N ARG A 52 -22.85 -4.57 -2.29
CA ARG A 52 -22.90 -5.55 -3.39
C ARG A 52 -22.72 -6.98 -2.89
N TYR A 53 -21.81 -7.21 -1.93
CA TYR A 53 -21.63 -8.54 -1.35
C TYR A 53 -22.88 -9.06 -0.64
N ARG A 54 -23.63 -8.21 0.07
CA ARG A 54 -24.89 -8.64 0.71
C ARG A 54 -25.95 -9.06 -0.30
N GLU A 55 -25.99 -8.41 -1.45
CA GLU A 55 -26.97 -8.69 -2.51
C GLU A 55 -26.59 -9.89 -3.36
N THR A 56 -25.29 -10.07 -3.64
CA THR A 56 -24.80 -11.00 -4.67
C THR A 56 -23.88 -12.11 -4.15
N GLY A 57 -23.44 -12.02 -2.89
CA GLY A 57 -22.41 -12.88 -2.31
C GLY A 57 -20.99 -12.59 -2.79
N ARG A 58 -20.75 -11.49 -3.54
CA ARG A 58 -19.44 -11.14 -4.11
C ARG A 58 -19.12 -9.66 -3.97
N MET A 59 -17.87 -9.34 -3.63
CA MET A 59 -17.41 -7.95 -3.49
C MET A 59 -17.25 -7.23 -4.84
N MET A 60 -16.96 -7.96 -5.91
CA MET A 60 -16.81 -7.50 -7.29
C MET A 60 -17.19 -8.63 -8.27
N PRO A 61 -17.49 -8.36 -9.56
CA PRO A 61 -17.80 -9.40 -10.54
C PRO A 61 -16.59 -10.28 -10.86
N GLU A 62 -16.81 -11.44 -11.49
CA GLU A 62 -15.74 -12.41 -11.82
C GLU A 62 -14.72 -11.86 -12.81
N ASP A 63 -15.18 -11.03 -13.76
CA ASP A 63 -14.37 -10.38 -14.78
C ASP A 63 -13.79 -9.04 -14.31
N ALA A 64 -13.84 -8.73 -13.00
CA ALA A 64 -13.42 -7.45 -12.43
C ALA A 64 -12.00 -7.03 -12.88
N ILE A 65 -11.04 -7.95 -12.88
CA ILE A 65 -9.67 -7.63 -13.30
C ILE A 65 -9.60 -7.27 -14.79
N GLU A 66 -10.36 -7.96 -15.64
CA GLU A 66 -10.42 -7.62 -17.07
C GLU A 66 -11.11 -6.27 -17.30
N GLN A 67 -12.16 -5.95 -16.53
CA GLN A 67 -12.78 -4.63 -16.56
C GLN A 67 -11.77 -3.54 -16.15
N LEU A 68 -11.01 -3.74 -15.07
CA LEU A 68 -10.03 -2.76 -14.57
C LEU A 68 -8.87 -2.50 -15.54
N LYS A 69 -8.43 -3.51 -16.31
CA LYS A 69 -7.39 -3.34 -17.33
C LYS A 69 -7.77 -2.38 -18.45
N ALA A 70 -9.06 -2.09 -18.63
CA ALA A 70 -9.52 -1.12 -19.61
C ALA A 70 -9.35 0.34 -19.15
N PHE A 71 -9.00 0.58 -17.88
CA PHE A 71 -8.81 1.91 -17.30
C PHE A 71 -7.33 2.28 -17.18
N ASP A 72 -7.05 3.58 -17.20
CA ASP A 72 -5.69 4.11 -17.03
C ASP A 72 -5.28 4.10 -15.55
N ALA A 73 -6.24 4.26 -14.63
CA ALA A 73 -6.02 4.19 -13.19
C ALA A 73 -7.28 3.78 -12.43
N ILE A 74 -7.08 3.41 -11.16
CA ILE A 74 -8.14 3.05 -10.21
C ILE A 74 -8.10 4.09 -9.08
N PHE A 75 -9.25 4.71 -8.81
CA PHE A 75 -9.45 5.63 -7.71
C PHE A 75 -10.37 4.99 -6.67
N LEU A 76 -9.76 4.49 -5.59
CA LEU A 76 -10.43 3.67 -4.58
C LEU A 76 -10.54 4.41 -3.25
N GLY A 77 -11.71 4.33 -2.61
CA GLY A 77 -11.99 4.90 -1.29
C GLY A 77 -11.56 3.97 -0.16
N ALA A 78 -12.54 3.35 0.51
CA ALA A 78 -12.30 2.42 1.60
C ALA A 78 -13.16 1.16 1.43
N VAL A 79 -12.76 0.04 2.02
CA VAL A 79 -13.45 -1.25 1.88
C VAL A 79 -13.52 -1.90 3.25
N GLY A 80 -14.71 -2.40 3.61
CA GLY A 80 -14.98 -2.98 4.92
C GLY A 80 -16.16 -2.29 5.60
N LEU A 81 -17.03 -3.08 6.21
CA LEU A 81 -18.23 -2.59 6.87
C LEU A 81 -18.58 -3.51 8.05
N PRO A 82 -18.99 -2.96 9.20
CA PRO A 82 -19.44 -3.77 10.33
C PRO A 82 -20.49 -4.82 9.90
N GLY A 83 -20.29 -6.04 10.39
CA GLY A 83 -21.14 -7.20 10.06
C GLY A 83 -20.67 -8.04 8.88
N ILE A 84 -19.61 -7.64 8.17
CA ILE A 84 -18.94 -8.49 7.17
C ILE A 84 -17.50 -8.74 7.67
N PRO A 85 -17.04 -10.00 7.79
CA PRO A 85 -15.70 -10.27 8.26
C PRO A 85 -14.63 -9.58 7.39
N ASP A 86 -13.63 -8.96 8.00
CA ASP A 86 -12.61 -8.17 7.29
C ASP A 86 -11.84 -9.00 6.25
N HIS A 87 -11.60 -10.28 6.54
CA HIS A 87 -10.95 -11.15 5.56
C HIS A 87 -11.81 -11.36 4.31
N VAL A 88 -13.15 -11.36 4.42
CA VAL A 88 -14.05 -11.48 3.27
C VAL A 88 -14.00 -10.21 2.42
N SER A 89 -14.11 -9.03 3.04
CA SER A 89 -14.13 -7.76 2.32
C SER A 89 -12.76 -7.44 1.68
N LEU A 90 -11.67 -7.61 2.44
CA LEU A 90 -10.32 -7.29 1.99
C LEU A 90 -9.82 -8.29 0.92
N TRP A 91 -10.02 -9.59 1.12
CA TRP A 91 -9.58 -10.63 0.18
C TRP A 91 -10.56 -10.88 -0.98
N GLY A 92 -11.80 -10.40 -0.86
CA GLY A 92 -12.76 -10.43 -1.97
C GLY A 92 -12.58 -9.29 -2.98
N LEU A 93 -11.81 -8.25 -2.65
CA LEU A 93 -11.68 -7.04 -3.49
C LEU A 93 -10.23 -6.55 -3.63
N LEU A 94 -9.69 -5.94 -2.57
CA LEU A 94 -8.48 -5.13 -2.66
C LEU A 94 -7.23 -5.97 -2.87
N ILE A 95 -7.11 -7.12 -2.21
CA ILE A 95 -5.95 -8.01 -2.37
C ILE A 95 -5.91 -8.63 -3.78
N PRO A 96 -7.01 -9.19 -4.33
CA PRO A 96 -7.04 -9.64 -5.72
C PRO A 96 -6.62 -8.57 -6.73
N ILE A 97 -7.13 -7.33 -6.58
CA ILE A 97 -6.75 -6.21 -7.46
C ILE A 97 -5.24 -5.96 -7.39
N ARG A 98 -4.69 -5.78 -6.18
CA ARG A 98 -3.25 -5.53 -5.98
C ARG A 98 -2.39 -6.63 -6.62
N ARG A 99 -2.75 -7.89 -6.36
CA ARG A 99 -1.98 -9.05 -6.83
C ARG A 99 -2.07 -9.23 -8.34
N ALA A 100 -3.27 -9.27 -8.90
CA ALA A 100 -3.50 -9.52 -10.32
C ALA A 100 -2.98 -8.39 -11.21
N MET A 101 -3.12 -7.14 -10.77
CA MET A 101 -2.61 -5.95 -11.46
C MET A 101 -1.12 -5.68 -11.17
N ARG A 102 -0.47 -6.50 -10.32
CA ARG A 102 0.95 -6.38 -9.94
C ARG A 102 1.30 -5.01 -9.35
N GLN A 103 0.42 -4.44 -8.52
CA GLN A 103 0.62 -3.17 -7.82
C GLN A 103 1.55 -3.34 -6.59
N TYR A 104 2.77 -3.78 -6.85
CA TYR A 104 3.69 -4.29 -5.83
C TYR A 104 4.30 -3.22 -4.91
N ALA A 105 4.44 -1.99 -5.40
CA ALA A 105 4.96 -0.87 -4.63
C ALA A 105 3.79 -0.08 -4.04
N ASN A 106 3.62 -0.18 -2.72
CA ASN A 106 2.66 0.64 -1.97
C ASN A 106 3.42 1.79 -1.31
N VAL A 107 3.32 2.97 -1.92
CA VAL A 107 4.08 4.17 -1.54
C VAL A 107 3.21 5.05 -0.65
N ARG A 108 3.66 5.31 0.58
CA ARG A 108 2.89 6.04 1.60
C ARG A 108 3.73 7.17 2.20
N PRO A 109 3.65 8.39 1.64
CA PRO A 109 4.30 9.55 2.25
C PRO A 109 3.66 9.87 3.59
N VAL A 110 4.49 10.11 4.61
CA VAL A 110 4.13 10.53 5.96
C VAL A 110 4.76 11.90 6.19
N LYS A 111 3.91 12.92 6.29
CA LYS A 111 4.36 14.30 6.43
C LYS A 111 3.51 15.07 7.43
N LEU A 112 4.16 15.77 8.36
CA LEU A 112 3.49 16.76 9.20
C LEU A 112 3.36 18.07 8.42
N LEU A 113 2.13 18.51 8.16
CA LEU A 113 1.88 19.74 7.42
C LEU A 113 1.90 20.97 8.34
N PRO A 114 2.37 22.14 7.86
CA PRO A 114 2.27 23.39 8.62
C PRO A 114 0.85 23.68 9.10
N GLY A 115 0.71 24.01 10.39
CA GLY A 115 -0.57 24.29 11.02
C GLY A 115 -1.31 23.06 11.57
N VAL A 116 -0.84 21.83 11.31
CA VAL A 116 -1.39 20.61 11.91
C VAL A 116 -0.73 20.36 13.27
N ARG A 117 -1.54 20.12 14.30
CA ARG A 117 -1.03 19.73 15.62
C ARG A 117 -0.62 18.25 15.60
N SER A 118 0.65 17.98 15.87
CA SER A 118 1.15 16.62 16.07
C SER A 118 0.72 16.05 17.44
N PRO A 119 0.44 14.74 17.56
CA PRO A 119 0.33 14.07 18.85
C PRO A 119 1.70 13.89 19.54
N LEU A 120 2.81 13.99 18.81
CA LEU A 120 4.15 13.94 19.38
C LEU A 120 4.52 15.28 20.01
N ALA A 121 5.06 15.24 21.23
CA ALA A 121 5.56 16.43 21.91
C ALA A 121 6.74 17.02 21.14
N ASP A 122 6.77 18.36 21.06
CA ASP A 122 7.90 19.15 20.55
C ASP A 122 8.36 18.79 19.12
N ARG A 123 7.41 18.41 18.25
CA ARG A 123 7.68 18.14 16.82
C ARG A 123 7.09 19.19 15.89
N THR A 124 7.85 19.49 14.85
CA THR A 124 7.59 20.49 13.81
C THR A 124 7.45 19.83 12.43
N PRO A 125 6.84 20.51 11.43
CA PRO A 125 6.77 20.01 10.06
C PRO A 125 8.10 19.55 9.45
N GLU A 126 9.21 20.10 9.92
CA GLU A 126 10.57 19.74 9.50
C GLU A 126 11.04 18.39 10.05
N ASP A 127 10.44 17.90 11.14
CA ASP A 127 10.85 16.66 11.81
C ASP A 127 10.17 15.39 11.26
N ILE A 128 9.15 15.53 10.42
CA ILE A 128 8.34 14.39 9.93
C ILE A 128 8.07 14.56 8.44
N ASP A 129 8.94 14.00 7.61
CA ASP A 129 8.79 13.90 6.15
C ASP A 129 9.54 12.68 5.62
N PHE A 130 8.90 11.51 5.65
CA PHE A 130 9.47 10.27 5.12
C PHE A 130 8.44 9.50 4.29
N VAL A 131 8.87 8.51 3.52
CA VAL A 131 7.99 7.73 2.65
C VAL A 131 8.14 6.25 2.91
N VAL A 132 7.08 5.62 3.42
CA VAL A 132 7.08 4.16 3.56
C VAL A 132 6.88 3.51 2.19
N VAL A 133 7.86 2.72 1.75
CA VAL A 133 7.77 1.86 0.57
C VAL A 133 7.49 0.42 0.99
N ARG A 134 6.24 -0.01 0.88
CA ARG A 134 5.76 -1.31 1.35
C ARG A 134 5.57 -2.30 0.20
N GLU A 135 6.10 -3.52 0.33
CA GLU A 135 5.77 -4.65 -0.57
C GLU A 135 4.28 -5.02 -0.41
N ASN A 136 3.58 -5.16 -1.52
CA ASN A 136 2.11 -5.15 -1.53
C ASN A 136 1.48 -6.35 -2.25
N ASN A 137 2.27 -7.36 -2.62
CA ASN A 137 1.85 -8.48 -3.46
C ASN A 137 2.11 -9.86 -2.85
N GLU A 138 3.12 -10.01 -1.99
CA GLU A 138 3.52 -11.25 -1.33
C GLU A 138 3.84 -11.00 0.16
N GLY A 139 4.64 -11.86 0.80
CA GLY A 139 5.01 -11.74 2.20
C GLY A 139 4.00 -12.38 3.15
N GLU A 140 3.76 -11.72 4.28
CA GLU A 140 2.95 -12.21 5.40
C GLU A 140 1.45 -12.22 5.08
N TYR A 141 1.00 -11.40 4.12
CA TYR A 141 -0.36 -11.47 3.63
C TYR A 141 -0.44 -12.62 2.63
N SER A 142 -0.88 -13.79 3.10
CA SER A 142 -0.91 -15.03 2.34
C SER A 142 -2.20 -15.82 2.57
N GLU A 143 -2.58 -16.58 1.54
CA GLU A 143 -3.69 -17.55 1.57
C GLU A 143 -3.18 -18.99 1.68
N ILE A 144 -1.87 -19.18 1.83
CA ILE A 144 -1.22 -20.49 1.88
C ILE A 144 -1.18 -20.97 3.33
N GLY A 145 -1.70 -22.18 3.54
CA GLY A 145 -1.85 -22.77 4.86
C GLY A 145 -3.19 -23.49 4.95
N GLY A 146 -3.80 -23.48 6.14
CA GLY A 146 -5.10 -24.11 6.35
C GLY A 146 -5.38 -24.44 7.81
N ARG A 147 -6.51 -25.11 8.05
CA ARG A 147 -6.93 -25.59 9.37
C ARG A 147 -7.11 -27.10 9.33
N LEU A 148 -6.65 -27.79 10.37
CA LEU A 148 -6.80 -29.23 10.58
C LEU A 148 -7.57 -29.49 11.87
N TYR A 149 -8.35 -30.58 11.92
CA TYR A 149 -9.18 -30.98 13.07
C TYR A 149 -10.14 -29.88 13.57
N VAL A 150 -10.83 -29.24 12.62
CA VAL A 150 -11.67 -28.07 12.92
C VAL A 150 -12.74 -28.39 13.95
N GLY A 151 -12.79 -27.60 15.02
CA GLY A 151 -13.79 -27.73 16.10
C GLY A 151 -13.47 -28.77 17.18
N THR A 152 -12.24 -29.32 17.21
CA THR A 152 -11.79 -30.21 18.30
C THR A 152 -10.69 -29.56 19.15
N GLU A 153 -10.32 -30.17 20.27
CA GLU A 153 -9.18 -29.71 21.09
C GLU A 153 -7.83 -29.85 20.37
N GLU A 154 -7.76 -30.66 19.30
CA GLU A 154 -6.55 -30.89 18.49
C GLU A 154 -6.44 -29.90 17.31
N GLU A 155 -7.33 -28.90 17.23
CA GLU A 155 -7.38 -27.98 16.11
C GLU A 155 -6.02 -27.28 15.88
N MET A 156 -5.54 -27.34 14.63
CA MET A 156 -4.27 -26.75 14.22
C MET A 156 -4.49 -25.79 13.06
N VAL A 157 -3.76 -24.67 13.05
CA VAL A 157 -3.77 -23.69 11.97
C VAL A 157 -2.35 -23.47 11.47
N VAL A 158 -2.18 -23.51 10.15
CA VAL A 158 -0.93 -23.18 9.48
C VAL A 158 -1.17 -21.94 8.61
N GLN A 159 -0.20 -21.02 8.63
CA GLN A 159 -0.17 -19.83 7.79
C GLN A 159 1.27 -19.62 7.33
N GLU A 160 1.48 -19.50 6.03
CA GLU A 160 2.81 -19.40 5.44
C GLU A 160 3.06 -18.01 4.85
N SER A 161 4.21 -17.43 5.16
CA SER A 161 4.67 -16.18 4.53
C SER A 161 5.63 -16.50 3.40
N ILE A 162 5.34 -16.03 2.18
CA ILE A 162 6.13 -16.37 0.99
C ILE A 162 6.85 -15.13 0.47
N PHE A 163 8.17 -15.23 0.38
CA PHE A 163 9.03 -14.19 -0.18
C PHE A 163 9.76 -14.75 -1.39
N THR A 164 9.62 -14.08 -2.53
CA THR A 164 10.31 -14.45 -3.75
C THR A 164 11.45 -13.47 -4.01
N ARG A 165 12.54 -13.95 -4.61
CA ARG A 165 13.64 -13.07 -5.02
C ARG A 165 13.15 -11.89 -5.87
N LYS A 166 12.23 -12.17 -6.79
CA LYS A 166 11.68 -11.15 -7.69
C LYS A 166 10.87 -10.09 -6.94
N GLY A 167 10.03 -10.50 -5.98
CA GLY A 167 9.21 -9.59 -5.19
C GLY A 167 10.05 -8.72 -4.25
N VAL A 168 11.00 -9.33 -3.55
CA VAL A 168 11.96 -8.62 -2.68
C VAL A 168 12.84 -7.66 -3.49
N ASP A 169 13.50 -8.12 -4.56
CA ASP A 169 14.44 -7.29 -5.30
C ASP A 169 13.76 -6.09 -5.99
N ARG A 170 12.52 -6.20 -6.45
CA ARG A 170 11.84 -5.07 -7.12
C ARG A 170 11.38 -4.00 -6.13
N ILE A 171 10.94 -4.37 -4.93
CA ILE A 171 10.49 -3.38 -3.94
C ILE A 171 11.67 -2.65 -3.34
N LEU A 172 12.77 -3.37 -3.06
CA LEU A 172 14.01 -2.77 -2.61
C LEU A 172 14.55 -1.79 -3.65
N ARG A 173 14.63 -2.21 -4.92
CA ARG A 173 15.06 -1.31 -6.01
C ARG A 173 14.20 -0.04 -6.07
N TYR A 174 12.88 -0.17 -5.97
CA TYR A 174 11.97 0.98 -5.96
C TYR A 174 12.29 1.93 -4.79
N ALA A 175 12.54 1.40 -3.59
CA ALA A 175 12.91 2.20 -2.42
C ALA A 175 14.23 2.96 -2.64
N PHE A 176 15.28 2.30 -3.13
CA PHE A 176 16.56 2.95 -3.44
C PHE A 176 16.45 3.99 -4.58
N GLU A 177 15.69 3.69 -5.63
CA GLU A 177 15.42 4.64 -6.72
C GLU A 177 14.63 5.85 -6.23
N LEU A 178 13.67 5.66 -5.33
CA LEU A 178 12.95 6.77 -4.70
C LEU A 178 13.89 7.61 -3.82
N ALA A 179 14.73 6.97 -2.99
CA ALA A 179 15.69 7.67 -2.14
C ALA A 179 16.70 8.50 -2.95
N GLN A 180 17.09 8.06 -4.16
CA GLN A 180 17.93 8.86 -5.05
C GLN A 180 17.28 10.19 -5.47
N THR A 181 15.96 10.26 -5.51
CA THR A 181 15.22 11.49 -5.85
C THR A 181 15.01 12.41 -4.64
N ARG A 182 15.33 11.93 -3.43
CA ARG A 182 15.12 12.64 -2.17
C ARG A 182 16.44 13.24 -1.68
N PRO A 183 16.39 14.40 -0.98
CA PRO A 183 17.59 15.14 -0.61
C PRO A 183 18.44 14.42 0.45
N ALA A 184 17.82 13.68 1.37
CA ALA A 184 18.54 12.99 2.45
C ALA A 184 19.25 11.71 1.98
N LYS A 185 18.82 11.12 0.85
CA LYS A 185 19.46 9.95 0.24
C LYS A 185 19.67 8.82 1.25
N HIS A 186 18.62 8.49 2.00
CA HIS A 186 18.68 7.49 3.07
C HIS A 186 17.58 6.44 2.90
N VAL A 187 17.91 5.17 3.12
CA VAL A 187 16.94 4.06 3.15
C VAL A 187 17.07 3.27 4.44
N THR A 188 15.98 3.21 5.19
CA THR A 188 15.85 2.38 6.38
C THR A 188 15.10 1.10 6.06
N SER A 189 15.73 -0.06 6.26
CA SER A 189 15.06 -1.36 6.08
C SER A 189 14.52 -1.92 7.39
N ALA A 190 13.18 -2.05 7.46
CA ALA A 190 12.48 -2.74 8.53
C ALA A 190 12.68 -4.26 8.44
N THR A 191 13.05 -4.92 9.54
CA THR A 191 13.29 -6.37 9.56
C THR A 191 12.84 -7.02 10.89
N LYS A 192 12.84 -8.35 10.98
CA LYS A 192 12.76 -9.09 12.24
C LYS A 192 13.60 -10.36 12.21
N SER A 193 14.82 -10.24 11.67
CA SER A 193 15.73 -11.35 11.38
C SER A 193 16.24 -12.13 12.60
N ASN A 194 16.03 -11.62 13.81
CA ASN A 194 16.30 -12.37 15.03
C ASN A 194 15.21 -13.41 15.37
N GLY A 195 13.94 -13.09 15.11
CA GLY A 195 12.80 -13.97 15.42
C GLY A 195 12.30 -14.78 14.24
N ILE A 196 12.40 -14.24 13.02
CA ILE A 196 11.89 -14.88 11.79
C ILE A 196 13.08 -15.41 10.97
N ILE A 197 13.57 -16.59 11.32
CA ILE A 197 14.91 -17.09 10.93
C ILE A 197 15.13 -17.42 9.44
N HIS A 198 14.09 -17.37 8.60
CA HIS A 198 14.20 -17.68 7.18
C HIS A 198 13.94 -16.45 6.31
N THR A 199 12.72 -15.91 6.36
CA THR A 199 12.31 -14.84 5.43
C THR A 199 13.00 -13.50 5.72
N MET A 200 13.25 -13.17 7.00
CA MET A 200 13.86 -11.88 7.35
C MET A 200 15.39 -11.86 7.18
N PRO A 201 16.17 -12.90 7.54
CA PRO A 201 17.57 -12.97 7.12
C PRO A 201 17.72 -12.94 5.60
N TYR A 202 16.84 -13.63 4.86
CA TYR A 202 16.81 -13.54 3.41
C TYR A 202 16.53 -12.11 2.92
N TRP A 203 15.54 -11.42 3.50
CA TRP A 203 15.29 -10.00 3.22
C TRP A 203 16.53 -9.14 3.46
N ASP A 204 17.21 -9.32 4.59
CA ASP A 204 18.42 -8.58 4.95
C ASP A 204 19.57 -8.84 3.96
N GLU A 205 19.77 -10.10 3.53
CA GLU A 205 20.73 -10.48 2.49
C GLU A 205 20.42 -9.77 1.16
N ARG A 206 19.13 -9.70 0.78
CA ARG A 206 18.71 -9.01 -0.44
C ARG A 206 18.85 -7.49 -0.32
N PHE A 207 18.60 -6.92 0.85
CA PHE A 207 18.82 -5.50 1.14
C PHE A 207 20.29 -5.12 0.99
N ALA A 208 21.20 -5.86 1.63
CA ALA A 208 22.64 -5.63 1.49
C ALA A 208 23.11 -5.77 0.03
N ALA A 209 22.61 -6.77 -0.70
CA ALA A 209 22.92 -6.94 -2.12
C ALA A 209 22.39 -5.79 -2.98
N MET A 210 21.21 -5.23 -2.66
CA MET A 210 20.66 -4.07 -3.37
C MET A 210 21.45 -2.81 -3.06
N ALA A 211 21.76 -2.55 -1.78
CA ALA A 211 22.51 -1.38 -1.32
C ALA A 211 23.86 -1.24 -2.03
N ALA A 212 24.53 -2.35 -2.33
CA ALA A 212 25.79 -2.36 -3.08
C ALA A 212 25.69 -1.74 -4.50
N HIS A 213 24.48 -1.62 -5.07
CA HIS A 213 24.24 -0.94 -6.35
C HIS A 213 24.02 0.57 -6.22
N TYR A 214 23.87 1.10 -4.99
CA TYR A 214 23.55 2.50 -4.70
C TYR A 214 24.50 3.07 -3.63
N PRO A 215 25.81 3.19 -3.94
CA PRO A 215 26.83 3.54 -2.95
C PRO A 215 26.72 4.96 -2.39
N ASP A 216 25.92 5.83 -3.02
CA ASP A 216 25.64 7.20 -2.58
C ASP A 216 24.40 7.31 -1.67
N ILE A 217 23.70 6.20 -1.43
CA ILE A 217 22.54 6.13 -0.52
C ILE A 217 23.02 5.58 0.82
N ALA A 218 22.82 6.36 1.89
CA ALA A 218 23.04 5.88 3.25
C ALA A 218 21.96 4.84 3.62
N THR A 219 22.32 3.85 4.43
CA THR A 219 21.40 2.77 4.80
C THR A 219 21.54 2.39 6.26
N ASP A 220 20.42 2.08 6.89
CA ASP A 220 20.36 1.39 8.17
C ASP A 220 19.27 0.31 8.19
N GLN A 221 19.29 -0.52 9.24
CA GLN A 221 18.32 -1.59 9.45
C GLN A 221 17.88 -1.58 10.90
N TYR A 222 16.57 -1.65 11.11
CA TYR A 222 15.99 -1.74 12.44
C TYR A 222 15.06 -2.94 12.53
N HIS A 223 15.10 -3.63 13.66
CA HIS A 223 14.03 -4.57 13.97
C HIS A 223 12.70 -3.82 14.13
N ILE A 224 11.59 -4.41 13.66
CA ILE A 224 10.29 -3.72 13.54
C ILE A 224 9.77 -3.17 14.88
N ASP A 225 10.11 -3.81 16.00
CA ASP A 225 9.79 -3.35 17.35
C ASP A 225 10.52 -2.06 17.73
N ILE A 226 11.84 -1.98 17.52
CA ILE A 226 12.58 -0.74 17.81
C ILE A 226 12.29 0.34 16.75
N LEU A 227 12.06 -0.03 15.49
CA LEU A 227 11.62 0.91 14.45
C LEU A 227 10.32 1.61 14.84
N THR A 228 9.35 0.84 15.37
CA THR A 228 8.08 1.40 15.88
C THR A 228 8.32 2.41 17.01
N ALA A 229 9.25 2.13 17.91
CA ALA A 229 9.62 3.08 18.97
C ALA A 229 10.32 4.33 18.40
N HIS A 230 11.21 4.16 17.42
CA HIS A 230 11.90 5.28 16.79
C HIS A 230 10.98 6.16 15.94
N PHE A 231 9.87 5.65 15.39
CA PHE A 231 8.85 6.51 14.77
C PHE A 231 8.27 7.53 15.76
N VAL A 232 8.25 7.21 17.07
CA VAL A 232 7.81 8.12 18.13
C VAL A 232 8.98 8.98 18.64
N GLN A 233 10.12 8.35 18.91
CA GLN A 233 11.26 9.00 19.54
C GLN A 233 12.06 9.89 18.59
N HIS A 234 12.22 9.46 17.33
CA HIS A 234 13.11 10.03 16.31
C HIS A 234 12.51 9.92 14.89
N PRO A 235 11.28 10.45 14.65
CA PRO A 235 10.72 10.45 13.29
C PRO A 235 11.60 11.19 12.28
N ASP A 236 12.49 12.08 12.76
CA ASP A 236 13.44 12.88 11.99
C ASP A 236 14.60 12.08 11.38
N TRP A 237 14.80 10.82 11.78
CA TRP A 237 15.87 9.97 11.22
C TRP A 237 15.52 9.36 9.85
N PHE A 238 14.24 9.33 9.49
CA PHE A 238 13.76 8.54 8.36
C PHE A 238 13.59 9.38 7.09
N ASP A 239 13.83 8.73 5.94
CA ASP A 239 13.66 9.33 4.62
C ASP A 239 12.81 8.41 3.72
N VAL A 240 13.27 7.18 3.48
CA VAL A 240 12.56 6.09 2.78
C VAL A 240 12.59 4.81 3.61
#